data_AF-A0A3M1HHW7-F1
#
_entry.id   AF-A0A3M1HHW7-F1
#
_cell.length_a   1.000
_cell.length_b   1.000
_cell.length_c   1.000
_cell.angle_alpha   90.00
_cell.angle_beta   90.00
_cell.angle_gamma   90.00
#
_symmetry.space_group_name_H-M   'P 1'
#
loop_
_entity.id
_entity.type
_entity.pdbx_description
1 polymer ?
#
loop_
_entity_poly.entity_id
_entity_poly.type
_entity_poly.pdbx_seq_one_letter_code
_entity_poly.pdbx_strand_id
1 'polypeptide(L)'
;MKSPTRVLLSLLIVIACTALFGGIAMADGGGDANAQSLPGPGNLPVKEYTAVHPLPGFDAKYRIDEASLAAALSEMQLEGITEGGYAVGDTRWFLILDNYFGVYRLARYTVAYIGDNVEVWVQQDLNYYNPDGTLNPIHPNADDAEKITPERIQYYADTFENTVRPLETDIYGPYNDRDGSQAFLPALVGLPADYYVTDNPQRVVILVSNIRDSHFYDPVNSSSLIAGFVSSTLNFYMDRNIFTIDSQAWDRRLGPPNYDWEGTLAHEFQHLIATDSPGGTQDTWMEEGLAEFAEFLVGYRPLPWSWRTQFQDHPENSLIVWGDQNADPDQSRGYEILADYHQSDLFLTYLAGRLKEAGLGEGADGHLRLVAGLQRSELYGPAAIDEMLTAVGAPFTFID
;
A
#
# COMPACT_ATOMS: atom_id res chain seq x y z
N MET A 1 -64.27 -11.91 -44.67
CA MET A 1 -65.00 -10.97 -43.80
C MET A 1 -65.15 -11.56 -42.42
N LYS A 2 -64.27 -11.24 -41.46
CA LYS A 2 -64.53 -11.47 -40.04
C LYS A 2 -63.88 -10.36 -39.22
N SER A 3 -64.74 -9.65 -38.50
CA SER A 3 -64.46 -8.71 -37.42
C SER A 3 -64.57 -9.46 -36.06
N PRO A 4 -64.54 -8.82 -34.88
CA PRO A 4 -63.41 -8.93 -33.96
C PRO A 4 -63.82 -9.36 -32.52
N THR A 5 -62.83 -9.34 -31.62
CA THR A 5 -62.94 -9.12 -30.15
C THR A 5 -63.55 -10.22 -29.27
N ARG A 6 -62.76 -10.78 -28.34
CA ARG A 6 -62.82 -10.49 -26.89
C ARG A 6 -61.84 -11.33 -26.05
N VAL A 7 -61.39 -10.67 -24.99
CA VAL A 7 -60.49 -11.01 -23.88
C VAL A 7 -61.02 -12.15 -22.99
N LEU A 8 -60.16 -13.07 -22.50
CA LEU A 8 -59.91 -13.33 -21.07
C LEU A 8 -58.80 -14.37 -20.78
N LEU A 9 -57.85 -13.94 -19.93
CA LEU A 9 -57.09 -14.65 -18.87
C LEU A 9 -56.85 -16.17 -18.93
N SER A 10 -55.58 -16.58 -18.86
CA SER A 10 -55.06 -17.60 -17.91
C SER A 10 -53.52 -17.62 -17.86
N LEU A 11 -53.03 -17.61 -16.63
CA LEU A 11 -51.69 -17.87 -16.08
C LEU A 11 -50.76 -18.82 -16.87
N LEU A 12 -49.48 -18.46 -17.01
CA LEU A 12 -48.37 -19.35 -16.65
C LEU A 12 -47.05 -18.57 -16.46
N ILE A 13 -46.37 -18.90 -15.36
CA ILE A 13 -45.09 -18.40 -14.87
C ILE A 13 -43.95 -19.07 -15.66
N VAL A 14 -42.97 -18.30 -16.17
CA VAL A 14 -41.55 -18.70 -16.25
C VAL A 14 -40.68 -17.46 -16.04
N ILE A 15 -39.70 -17.64 -15.16
CA ILE A 15 -38.71 -16.70 -14.65
C ILE A 15 -37.66 -16.39 -15.74
N ALA A 16 -37.32 -15.11 -15.92
CA ALA A 16 -36.05 -14.71 -16.52
C ALA A 16 -35.58 -13.41 -15.86
N CYS A 17 -34.66 -13.56 -14.90
CA CYS A 17 -33.94 -12.48 -14.27
C CYS A 17 -33.11 -11.70 -15.31
N THR A 18 -33.36 -10.40 -15.43
CA THR A 18 -32.43 -9.45 -16.03
C THR A 18 -32.13 -8.40 -14.98
N ALA A 19 -31.05 -8.61 -14.24
CA ALA A 19 -30.42 -7.57 -13.45
C ALA A 19 -29.16 -7.14 -14.20
N LEU A 20 -29.26 -5.96 -14.81
CA LEU A 20 -28.12 -5.13 -15.19
C LEU A 20 -27.41 -4.71 -13.91
N PHE A 21 -26.17 -5.15 -13.73
CA PHE A 21 -25.19 -4.44 -12.92
C PHE A 21 -23.84 -4.56 -13.62
N GLY A 22 -23.47 -3.47 -14.31
CA GLY A 22 -22.06 -3.17 -14.55
C GLY A 22 -21.50 -2.61 -13.24
N GLY A 23 -20.60 -3.36 -12.62
CA GLY A 23 -19.79 -2.92 -11.49
C GLY A 23 -18.37 -2.72 -12.00
N ILE A 24 -17.93 -1.46 -12.02
CA ILE A 24 -16.52 -1.09 -12.12
C ILE A 24 -15.94 -1.40 -10.74
N ALA A 25 -15.06 -2.41 -10.65
CA ALA A 25 -14.23 -2.63 -9.47
C ALA A 25 -13.02 -1.71 -9.61
N MET A 26 -12.80 -0.83 -8.63
CA MET A 26 -11.54 -0.09 -8.48
C MET A 26 -10.73 -0.82 -7.42
N ALA A 27 -9.50 -1.17 -7.76
CA ALA A 27 -8.58 -1.94 -6.95
C ALA A 27 -7.98 -1.07 -5.82
N ASP A 28 -7.90 -1.69 -4.65
CA ASP A 28 -7.41 -1.17 -3.38
C ASP A 28 -6.04 -1.86 -3.18
N GLY A 29 -4.93 -1.13 -3.33
CA GLY A 29 -3.55 -1.62 -3.14
C GLY A 29 -3.17 -1.77 -1.66
N GLY A 30 -4.12 -2.29 -0.88
CA GLY A 30 -4.06 -2.49 0.55
C GLY A 30 -5.00 -3.64 0.89
N GLY A 31 -4.65 -4.83 0.41
CA GLY A 31 -5.45 -6.03 0.58
C GLY A 31 -5.49 -6.48 2.04
N ASP A 32 -6.41 -5.93 2.82
CA ASP A 32 -6.77 -6.47 4.14
C ASP A 32 -8.28 -6.78 4.18
N ALA A 33 -8.59 -8.06 3.92
CA ALA A 33 -9.92 -8.65 4.09
C ALA A 33 -10.20 -8.88 5.58
N ASN A 34 -10.32 -7.79 6.35
CA ASN A 34 -10.76 -7.82 7.75
C ASN A 34 -12.09 -7.08 7.98
N ALA A 35 -12.97 -7.07 6.96
CA ALA A 35 -14.36 -6.71 7.15
C ALA A 35 -15.19 -7.90 7.71
N GLN A 36 -14.79 -8.46 8.86
CA GLN A 36 -15.76 -9.19 9.67
C GLN A 36 -16.79 -8.18 10.22
N SER A 37 -18.06 -8.56 10.21
CA SER A 37 -19.16 -7.76 10.74
C SER A 37 -18.90 -7.31 12.19
N LEU A 38 -18.43 -6.07 12.34
CA LEU A 38 -18.22 -5.44 13.64
C LEU A 38 -19.58 -5.30 14.36
N PRO A 39 -19.65 -5.53 15.68
CA PRO A 39 -20.81 -5.09 16.47
C PRO A 39 -20.94 -3.57 16.27
N GLY A 40 -22.09 -3.16 15.72
CA GLY A 40 -22.28 -1.79 15.24
C GLY A 40 -21.96 -0.74 16.31
N PRO A 41 -21.40 0.42 15.93
CA PRO A 41 -21.15 1.51 16.86
C PRO A 41 -22.50 1.97 17.42
N GLY A 42 -22.66 1.85 18.73
CA GLY A 42 -23.75 2.51 19.44
C GLY A 42 -23.71 4.00 19.12
N ASN A 43 -24.76 4.49 18.47
CA ASN A 43 -25.14 5.89 18.22
C ASN A 43 -24.14 6.95 18.71
N LEU A 44 -23.10 7.22 17.91
CA LEU A 44 -22.45 8.53 17.90
C LEU A 44 -23.09 9.33 16.76
N PRO A 45 -23.57 10.56 16.99
CA PRO A 45 -24.25 11.34 15.97
C PRO A 45 -23.25 11.73 14.88
N VAL A 46 -23.33 11.04 13.73
CA VAL A 46 -22.58 11.33 12.51
C VAL A 46 -23.06 12.64 11.92
N LYS A 47 -22.13 13.57 11.68
CA LYS A 47 -22.39 14.74 10.85
C LYS A 47 -21.67 14.52 9.52
N GLU A 48 -22.40 14.05 8.51
CA GLU A 48 -21.88 13.90 7.15
C GLU A 48 -21.38 15.26 6.63
N TYR A 49 -20.06 15.38 6.44
CA TYR A 49 -19.50 16.42 5.59
C TYR A 49 -19.43 15.87 4.17
N THR A 50 -20.40 16.30 3.34
CA THR A 50 -20.39 16.02 1.91
C THR A 50 -19.36 16.94 1.24
N ALA A 51 -18.20 16.39 0.91
CA ALA A 51 -17.30 17.03 -0.04
C ALA A 51 -18.06 17.16 -1.37
N VAL A 52 -18.28 18.39 -1.80
CA VAL A 52 -18.85 18.70 -3.11
C VAL A 52 -17.76 18.33 -4.13
N HIS A 53 -18.03 17.28 -4.91
CA HIS A 53 -17.17 16.61 -5.91
C HIS A 53 -16.35 15.41 -5.38
N PRO A 54 -16.78 14.16 -5.64
CA PRO A 54 -15.89 13.01 -5.51
C PRO A 54 -14.85 13.09 -6.63
N LEU A 55 -13.61 13.40 -6.26
CA LEU A 55 -12.47 13.29 -7.16
C LEU A 55 -12.10 11.80 -7.30
N PRO A 56 -11.71 11.33 -8.50
CA PRO A 56 -11.23 9.96 -8.69
C PRO A 56 -10.04 9.67 -7.76
N GLY A 57 -10.05 8.54 -7.06
CA GLY A 57 -8.93 8.11 -6.19
C GLY A 57 -8.99 8.56 -4.73
N PHE A 58 -10.06 9.24 -4.30
CA PHE A 58 -10.32 9.44 -2.88
C PHE A 58 -10.85 8.14 -2.28
N ASP A 59 -10.11 7.54 -1.34
CA ASP A 59 -10.62 6.38 -0.63
C ASP A 59 -11.68 6.84 0.39
N ALA A 60 -12.92 6.94 -0.10
CA ALA A 60 -14.08 7.36 0.67
C ALA A 60 -14.37 6.46 1.89
N LYS A 61 -13.65 5.33 2.03
CA LYS A 61 -13.72 4.40 3.15
C LYS A 61 -13.15 4.99 4.43
N TYR A 62 -12.08 5.79 4.35
CA TYR A 62 -11.32 6.23 5.50
C TYR A 62 -11.47 7.73 5.75
N ARG A 63 -12.13 8.08 6.85
CA ARG A 63 -12.29 9.47 7.31
C ARG A 63 -11.17 9.86 8.27
N ILE A 64 -10.88 11.15 8.36
CA ILE A 64 -10.07 11.69 9.47
C ILE A 64 -10.91 11.61 10.75
N ASP A 65 -10.36 10.99 11.79
CA ASP A 65 -10.97 10.89 13.11
C ASP A 65 -11.18 12.29 13.73
N GLU A 66 -12.43 12.62 14.05
CA GLU A 66 -12.81 13.95 14.55
C GLU A 66 -12.12 14.30 15.87
N ALA A 67 -11.93 13.31 16.75
CA ALA A 67 -11.28 13.51 18.03
C ALA A 67 -9.78 13.80 17.85
N SER A 68 -9.09 13.02 17.00
CA SER A 68 -7.71 13.28 16.61
C SER A 68 -7.54 14.65 15.96
N LEU A 69 -8.43 15.02 15.05
CA LEU A 69 -8.42 16.34 14.40
C LEU A 69 -8.57 17.48 15.43
N ALA A 70 -9.54 17.38 16.34
CA ALA A 70 -9.76 18.39 17.38
C ALA A 70 -8.55 18.52 18.32
N ALA A 71 -7.93 17.40 18.69
CA ALA A 71 -6.72 17.39 19.51
C ALA A 71 -5.54 18.08 18.81
N ALA A 72 -5.29 17.74 17.54
CA ALA A 72 -4.23 18.34 16.74
C ALA A 72 -4.42 19.86 16.56
N LEU A 73 -5.64 20.30 16.25
CA LEU A 73 -5.95 21.74 16.12
C LEU A 73 -5.72 22.51 17.43
N SER A 74 -6.12 21.93 18.56
CA SER A 74 -5.87 22.53 19.87
C SER A 74 -4.37 22.69 20.14
N GLU A 75 -3.56 21.75 19.67
CA GLU A 75 -2.13 21.75 19.90
C GLU A 75 -1.37 22.71 18.97
N MET A 76 -1.73 22.74 17.68
CA MET A 76 -1.24 23.72 16.71
C MET A 76 -1.47 25.17 17.19
N GLN A 77 -2.60 25.42 17.86
CA GLN A 77 -2.92 26.73 18.43
C GLN A 77 -2.01 27.11 19.61
N LEU A 78 -1.49 26.12 20.35
CA LEU A 78 -0.62 26.34 21.52
C LEU A 78 0.85 26.51 21.15
N GLU A 79 1.36 25.66 20.25
CA GLU A 79 2.78 25.63 19.90
C GLU A 79 3.16 26.67 18.83
N GLY A 80 2.16 27.20 18.10
CA GLY A 80 2.38 28.03 16.92
C GLY A 80 2.76 27.19 15.71
N ILE A 81 2.68 27.77 14.51
CA ILE A 81 2.94 27.06 13.27
C ILE A 81 4.23 27.58 12.65
N THR A 82 5.16 26.68 12.38
CA THR A 82 6.39 27.00 11.64
C THR A 82 6.07 27.14 10.15
N GLU A 83 6.25 28.34 9.61
CA GLU A 83 6.09 28.65 8.18
C GLU A 83 7.34 28.22 7.38
N GLY A 84 7.15 27.94 6.08
CA GLY A 84 8.24 27.74 5.12
C GLY A 84 8.96 26.39 5.20
N GLY A 85 10.21 26.38 4.70
CA GLY A 85 11.05 25.18 4.62
C GLY A 85 11.38 24.57 5.99
N TYR A 86 11.87 23.34 5.96
CA TYR A 86 12.24 22.56 7.15
C TYR A 86 13.65 22.00 7.02
N ALA A 87 14.27 21.70 8.15
CA ALA A 87 15.57 21.06 8.28
C ALA A 87 15.48 19.83 9.21
N VAL A 88 16.55 19.02 9.24
CA VAL A 88 16.66 17.89 10.18
C VAL A 88 16.44 18.37 11.62
N GLY A 89 15.52 17.71 12.33
CA GLY A 89 15.08 18.06 13.68
C GLY A 89 13.80 18.90 13.74
N ASP A 90 13.36 19.51 12.63
CA ASP A 90 12.08 20.22 12.59
C ASP A 90 10.89 19.27 12.62
N THR A 91 9.74 19.79 13.01
CA THR A 91 8.51 19.01 13.16
C THR A 91 7.43 19.44 12.18
N ARG A 92 6.66 18.46 11.71
CA ARG A 92 5.48 18.65 10.87
C ARG A 92 4.38 17.68 11.26
N TRP A 93 3.14 18.08 11.00
CA TRP A 93 1.99 17.20 11.08
C TRP A 93 1.87 16.36 9.81
N PHE A 94 1.49 15.10 9.95
CA PHE A 94 1.09 14.23 8.85
C PHE A 94 -0.12 13.41 9.28
N LEU A 95 -0.71 12.69 8.32
CA LEU A 95 -1.73 11.68 8.59
C LEU A 95 -1.06 10.32 8.83
N ILE A 96 -1.54 9.61 9.85
CA ILE A 96 -1.30 8.17 10.05
C ILE A 96 -2.57 7.39 9.75
N LEU A 97 -2.41 6.18 9.21
CA LEU A 97 -3.49 5.22 9.08
C LEU A 97 -3.65 4.42 10.38
N ASP A 98 -4.86 4.43 10.92
CA ASP A 98 -5.32 3.49 11.92
C ASP A 98 -6.20 2.46 11.20
N ASN A 99 -5.54 1.43 10.67
CA ASN A 99 -6.18 0.40 9.85
C ASN A 99 -7.20 -0.39 10.65
N TYR A 100 -6.90 -0.69 11.92
CA TYR A 100 -7.79 -1.44 12.81
C TYR A 100 -9.17 -0.77 12.97
N PHE A 101 -9.19 0.55 13.08
CA PHE A 101 -10.44 1.32 13.17
C PHE A 101 -10.93 1.89 11.84
N GLY A 102 -10.15 1.74 10.77
CA GLY A 102 -10.43 2.31 9.47
C GLY A 102 -10.58 3.84 9.52
N VAL A 103 -9.59 4.53 10.08
CA VAL A 103 -9.57 6.00 10.12
C VAL A 103 -8.16 6.55 9.92
N TYR A 104 -8.06 7.77 9.39
CA TYR A 104 -6.83 8.55 9.46
C TYR A 104 -6.80 9.37 10.74
N ARG A 105 -5.60 9.58 11.30
CA ARG A 105 -5.38 10.46 12.47
C ARG A 105 -4.24 11.41 12.17
N LEU A 106 -4.23 12.57 12.81
CA LEU A 106 -3.10 13.50 12.76
C LEU A 106 -2.04 13.09 13.79
N ALA A 107 -0.78 13.05 13.35
CA ALA A 107 0.37 12.81 14.21
C ALA A 107 1.52 13.77 13.87
N ARG A 108 2.36 14.06 14.86
CA ARG A 108 3.59 14.82 14.69
C ARG A 108 4.72 13.91 14.27
N TYR A 109 5.52 14.40 13.34
CA TYR A 109 6.74 13.78 12.86
C TYR A 109 7.90 14.76 13.01
N THR A 110 9.08 14.21 13.22
CA THR A 110 10.35 14.94 13.19
C THR A 110 11.12 14.54 11.94
N VAL A 111 11.69 15.52 11.22
CA VAL A 111 12.64 15.24 10.13
C VAL A 111 13.85 14.54 10.72
N ALA A 112 14.09 13.30 10.32
CA ALA A 112 15.26 12.53 10.74
C ALA A 112 16.38 12.59 9.70
N TYR A 113 16.05 12.73 8.42
CA TYR A 113 17.03 12.81 7.33
C TYR A 113 16.48 13.58 6.13
N ILE A 114 17.36 14.31 5.42
CA ILE A 114 17.09 14.92 4.11
C ILE A 114 18.28 14.62 3.19
N GLY A 115 18.02 13.91 2.10
CA GLY A 115 18.94 13.62 1.01
C GLY A 115 18.54 14.32 -0.29
N ASP A 116 19.16 13.89 -1.38
CA ASP A 116 18.91 14.47 -2.70
C ASP A 116 17.50 14.11 -3.19
N ASN A 117 17.10 12.84 -3.06
CA ASN A 117 15.84 12.27 -3.54
C ASN A 117 14.97 11.63 -2.45
N VAL A 118 15.41 11.61 -1.19
CA VAL A 118 14.61 11.11 -0.07
C VAL A 118 14.64 12.02 1.14
N GLU A 119 13.53 12.08 1.87
CA GLU A 119 13.46 12.57 3.24
C GLU A 119 12.79 11.52 4.12
N VAL A 120 13.35 11.33 5.32
CA VAL A 120 12.82 10.37 6.29
C VAL A 120 12.29 11.14 7.49
N TRP A 121 11.02 10.90 7.81
CA TRP A 121 10.32 11.51 8.92
C TRP A 121 9.93 10.43 9.91
N VAL A 122 10.23 10.64 11.19
CA VAL A 122 9.90 9.68 12.25
C VAL A 122 8.79 10.24 13.10
N GLN A 123 7.71 9.47 13.25
CA GLN A 123 6.59 9.81 14.12
C GLN A 123 7.09 10.02 15.56
N GLN A 124 6.66 11.08 16.24
CA GLN A 124 7.14 11.40 17.58
C GLN A 124 6.61 10.43 18.65
N ASP A 125 5.35 10.02 18.49
CA ASP A 125 4.72 9.05 19.38
C ASP A 125 4.66 7.68 18.72
N LEU A 126 5.66 6.85 19.02
CA LEU A 126 5.74 5.46 18.59
C LEU A 126 5.28 4.48 19.68
N ASN A 127 4.58 4.94 20.72
CA ASN A 127 4.07 4.05 21.75
C ASN A 127 2.96 3.14 21.23
N TYR A 128 2.79 2.00 21.89
CA TYR A 128 1.66 1.10 21.69
C TYR A 128 0.49 1.48 22.59
N TYR A 129 -0.73 1.33 22.09
CA TYR A 129 -1.96 1.68 22.79
C TYR A 129 -2.96 0.52 22.71
N ASN A 130 -3.79 0.37 23.74
CA ASN A 130 -4.93 -0.52 23.72
C ASN A 130 -6.05 0.06 22.83
N PRO A 131 -7.04 -0.75 22.40
CA PRO A 131 -8.18 -0.27 21.61
C PRO A 131 -8.99 0.87 22.26
N ASP A 132 -8.94 1.01 23.59
CA ASP A 132 -9.58 2.11 24.32
C ASP A 132 -8.74 3.41 24.37
N GLY A 133 -7.59 3.42 23.71
CA GLY A 133 -6.66 4.56 23.64
C GLY A 133 -5.72 4.68 24.84
N THR A 134 -5.74 3.76 25.81
CA THR A 134 -4.80 3.78 26.94
C THR A 134 -3.43 3.22 26.53
N LEU A 135 -2.35 3.75 27.09
CA LEU A 135 -0.99 3.28 26.82
C LEU A 135 -0.85 1.78 27.15
N ASN A 136 -0.20 1.02 26.27
CA ASN A 136 0.13 -0.39 26.45
C ASN A 136 1.64 -0.57 26.68
N PRO A 137 2.14 -0.39 27.92
CA PRO A 137 3.56 -0.48 28.22
C PRO A 137 4.10 -1.93 28.27
N ILE A 138 3.22 -2.93 28.17
CA ILE A 138 3.60 -4.36 28.21
C ILE A 138 3.56 -4.99 26.81
N HIS A 139 3.34 -4.20 25.77
CA HIS A 139 3.44 -4.66 24.38
C HIS A 139 4.83 -5.30 24.16
N PRO A 140 4.93 -6.45 23.47
CA PRO A 140 6.20 -7.17 23.29
C PRO A 140 7.29 -6.34 22.60
N ASN A 141 6.89 -5.29 21.88
CA ASN A 141 7.73 -4.39 21.12
C ASN A 141 7.76 -2.96 21.70
N ALA A 142 7.41 -2.77 22.98
CA ALA A 142 7.29 -1.44 23.59
C ALA A 142 8.58 -0.59 23.58
N ASP A 143 9.76 -1.19 23.35
CA ASP A 143 11.05 -0.51 23.25
C ASP A 143 11.51 -0.24 21.80
N ASP A 144 10.68 -0.53 20.79
CA ASP A 144 11.04 -0.37 19.37
C ASP A 144 11.40 1.08 18.99
N ALA A 145 10.78 2.07 19.65
CA ALA A 145 11.12 3.48 19.47
C ALA A 145 12.60 3.78 19.76
N GLU A 146 13.20 3.09 20.74
CA GLU A 146 14.63 3.24 21.07
C GLU A 146 15.54 2.63 20.00
N LYS A 147 15.00 1.78 19.14
CA LYS A 147 15.74 1.11 18.06
C LYS A 147 15.79 1.95 16.79
N ILE A 148 15.05 3.05 16.68
CA ILE A 148 15.13 3.96 15.55
C ILE A 148 16.21 5.00 15.85
N THR A 149 17.44 4.72 15.42
CA THR A 149 18.60 5.59 15.64
C THR A 149 18.97 6.37 14.38
N PRO A 150 19.67 7.52 14.49
CA PRO A 150 20.14 8.26 13.32
C PRO A 150 20.96 7.43 12.34
N GLU A 151 21.79 6.50 12.84
CA GLU A 151 22.62 5.63 11.99
C GLU A 151 21.77 4.66 11.16
N ARG A 152 20.70 4.13 11.74
CA ARG A 152 19.76 3.24 11.04
C ARG A 152 18.93 3.99 10.01
N ILE A 153 18.47 5.20 10.35
CA ILE A 153 17.78 6.09 9.42
C ILE A 153 18.69 6.45 8.24
N GLN A 154 19.95 6.81 8.50
CA GLN A 154 20.92 7.10 7.46
C GLN A 154 21.14 5.89 6.54
N TYR A 155 21.38 4.70 7.12
CA TYR A 155 21.52 3.47 6.34
C TYR A 155 20.30 3.18 5.45
N TYR A 156 19.10 3.39 5.99
CA TYR A 156 17.86 3.19 5.26
C TYR A 156 17.70 4.18 4.09
N ALA A 157 17.98 5.46 4.34
CA ALA A 157 17.97 6.49 3.32
C ALA A 157 19.05 6.25 2.24
N ASP A 158 20.26 5.85 2.63
CA ASP A 158 21.34 5.51 1.72
C ASP A 158 20.98 4.30 0.84
N THR A 159 20.24 3.33 1.39
CA THR A 159 19.73 2.19 0.64
C THR A 159 18.75 2.64 -0.45
N PHE A 160 17.85 3.57 -0.12
CA PHE A 160 16.94 4.15 -1.10
C PHE A 160 17.69 4.89 -2.21
N GLU A 161 18.58 5.80 -1.85
CA GLU A 161 19.29 6.69 -2.79
C GLU A 161 20.22 5.93 -3.74
N ASN A 162 20.94 4.94 -3.21
CA ASN A 162 22.04 4.30 -3.94
C ASN A 162 21.65 2.97 -4.59
N THR A 163 20.57 2.33 -4.13
CA THR A 163 20.17 0.99 -4.60
C THR A 163 18.74 0.99 -5.15
N VAL A 164 17.75 1.23 -4.30
CA VAL A 164 16.33 1.01 -4.63
C VAL A 164 15.87 1.98 -5.73
N ARG A 165 15.96 3.29 -5.48
CA ARG A 165 15.46 4.30 -6.42
C ARG A 165 16.11 4.21 -7.79
N PRO A 166 17.45 4.16 -7.94
CA PRO A 166 18.08 4.09 -9.25
C PRO A 166 17.67 2.84 -10.04
N LEU A 167 17.53 1.69 -9.38
CA LEU A 167 17.19 0.44 -10.06
C LEU A 167 15.72 0.39 -10.47
N GLU A 168 14.81 0.74 -9.57
CA GLU A 168 13.38 0.66 -9.87
C GLU A 168 12.93 1.72 -10.86
N THR A 169 13.48 2.95 -10.80
CA THR A 169 13.17 3.96 -11.81
C THR A 169 13.69 3.60 -13.20
N ASP A 170 14.78 2.82 -13.28
CA ASP A 170 15.29 2.28 -14.54
C ASP A 170 14.41 1.13 -15.08
N ILE A 171 13.88 0.26 -14.22
CA ILE A 171 13.12 -0.93 -14.62
C ILE A 171 11.61 -0.64 -14.78
N TYR A 172 10.98 -0.06 -13.76
CA TYR A 172 9.54 0.23 -13.71
C TYR A 172 9.20 1.59 -14.35
N GLY A 173 10.14 2.53 -14.36
CA GLY A 173 10.00 3.83 -15.00
C GLY A 173 9.87 4.99 -13.99
N PRO A 174 9.62 6.21 -14.49
CA PRO A 174 9.51 7.39 -13.63
C PRO A 174 8.17 7.43 -12.87
N TYR A 175 8.16 8.18 -11.77
CA TYR A 175 6.96 8.60 -11.05
C TYR A 175 6.75 10.11 -11.22
N ASN A 176 5.55 10.59 -10.97
CA ASN A 176 5.17 11.97 -11.21
C ASN A 176 5.80 12.94 -10.19
N ASP A 177 6.04 14.15 -10.65
CA ASP A 177 6.45 15.28 -9.81
C ASP A 177 5.33 15.65 -8.82
N ARG A 178 5.67 15.74 -7.53
CA ARG A 178 4.77 16.18 -6.45
C ARG A 178 5.53 17.08 -5.48
N ASP A 179 5.28 18.38 -5.56
CA ASP A 179 6.07 19.41 -4.87
C ASP A 179 5.44 19.94 -3.58
N GLY A 180 4.23 19.52 -3.23
CA GLY A 180 3.50 19.94 -2.03
C GLY A 180 2.65 21.20 -2.22
N SER A 181 2.69 21.85 -3.38
CA SER A 181 1.99 23.12 -3.63
C SER A 181 0.48 22.98 -3.77
N GLN A 182 -0.02 21.78 -4.06
CA GLN A 182 -1.45 21.44 -4.15
C GLN A 182 -1.95 20.65 -2.94
N ALA A 183 -1.18 20.60 -1.85
CA ALA A 183 -1.56 19.87 -0.64
C ALA A 183 -2.91 20.35 -0.08
N PHE A 184 -3.83 19.42 0.17
CA PHE A 184 -5.14 19.76 0.70
C PHE A 184 -5.19 19.90 2.23
N LEU A 185 -4.35 19.13 2.96
CA LEU A 185 -4.39 19.11 4.42
C LEU A 185 -4.16 20.49 5.05
N PRO A 186 -3.22 21.34 4.56
CA PRO A 186 -2.99 22.63 5.19
C PRO A 186 -4.24 23.52 5.24
N ALA A 187 -5.01 23.57 4.17
CA ALA A 187 -6.27 24.32 4.12
C ALA A 187 -7.33 23.75 5.09
N LEU A 188 -7.36 22.43 5.27
CA LEU A 188 -8.31 21.75 6.16
C LEU A 188 -8.04 22.06 7.64
N VAL A 189 -6.76 22.14 8.03
CA VAL A 189 -6.35 22.29 9.44
C VAL A 189 -5.78 23.66 9.79
N GLY A 190 -5.80 24.62 8.85
CA GLY A 190 -5.34 25.99 9.09
C GLY A 190 -3.82 26.14 9.15
N LEU A 191 -3.07 25.27 8.48
CA LEU A 191 -1.62 25.40 8.31
C LEU A 191 -1.29 26.30 7.09
N PRO A 192 -0.08 26.87 7.01
CA PRO A 192 0.40 27.61 5.85
C PRO A 192 0.25 26.83 4.54
N ALA A 193 -0.09 27.52 3.45
CA ALA A 193 -0.29 26.86 2.15
C ALA A 193 0.99 26.17 1.63
N ASP A 194 2.16 26.63 2.06
CA ASP A 194 3.47 26.10 1.68
C ASP A 194 4.01 25.04 2.66
N TYR A 195 3.18 24.52 3.56
CA TYR A 195 3.62 23.67 4.68
C TYR A 195 4.37 22.39 4.28
N TYR A 196 4.03 21.81 3.12
CA TYR A 196 4.68 20.61 2.56
C TYR A 196 5.55 20.91 1.33
N VAL A 197 5.71 22.18 0.96
CA VAL A 197 6.41 22.56 -0.27
C VAL A 197 7.88 22.16 -0.19
N THR A 198 8.37 21.51 -1.24
CA THR A 198 9.76 21.08 -1.41
C THR A 198 10.40 21.74 -2.63
N ASP A 199 11.72 21.87 -2.60
CA ASP A 199 12.53 22.33 -3.74
C ASP A 199 12.80 21.25 -4.79
N ASN A 200 12.55 19.98 -4.44
CA ASN A 200 12.67 18.84 -5.34
C ASN A 200 11.35 18.07 -5.42
N PRO A 201 10.58 18.17 -6.52
CA PRO A 201 9.31 17.46 -6.70
C PRO A 201 9.45 15.93 -6.80
N GLN A 202 10.66 15.43 -7.09
CA GLN A 202 10.98 14.01 -7.11
C GLN A 202 11.44 13.49 -5.73
N ARG A 203 11.54 14.35 -4.69
CA ARG A 203 11.96 13.90 -3.36
C ARG A 203 10.84 13.11 -2.69
N VAL A 204 11.13 11.83 -2.43
CA VAL A 204 10.23 10.89 -1.76
C VAL A 204 10.25 11.09 -0.25
N VAL A 205 9.08 11.09 0.35
CA VAL A 205 8.84 11.19 1.78
C VAL A 205 8.60 9.80 2.33
N ILE A 206 9.46 9.33 3.23
CA ILE A 206 9.27 8.09 3.97
C ILE A 206 8.80 8.44 5.38
N LEU A 207 7.57 8.03 5.71
CA LEU A 207 7.03 8.16 7.07
C LEU A 207 7.31 6.89 7.88
N VAL A 208 8.27 6.94 8.80
CA VAL A 208 8.45 5.88 9.80
C VAL A 208 7.41 6.06 10.90
N SER A 209 6.45 5.15 10.96
CA SER A 209 5.25 5.26 11.79
C SER A 209 5.04 3.99 12.62
N ASN A 210 4.31 4.08 13.73
CA ASN A 210 3.80 2.87 14.39
C ASN A 210 2.40 2.59 13.85
N ILE A 211 2.34 1.79 12.78
CA ILE A 211 1.12 1.53 12.01
C ILE A 211 0.14 0.78 12.90
N ARG A 212 -1.10 1.27 12.98
CA ARG A 212 -2.10 0.73 13.90
C ARG A 212 -2.99 -0.29 13.20
N ASP A 213 -2.46 -1.48 13.05
CA ASP A 213 -3.15 -2.66 12.51
C ASP A 213 -3.59 -3.61 13.62
N SER A 214 -4.04 -4.82 13.25
CA SER A 214 -4.42 -5.85 14.22
C SER A 214 -3.25 -6.31 15.10
N HIS A 215 -2.03 -6.34 14.57
CA HIS A 215 -0.83 -6.70 15.34
C HIS A 215 -0.46 -5.63 16.37
N PHE A 216 -0.62 -4.34 16.05
CA PHE A 216 -0.43 -3.25 17.00
C PHE A 216 -1.29 -3.40 18.27
N TYR A 217 -2.56 -3.79 18.10
CA TYR A 217 -3.52 -3.88 19.20
C TYR A 217 -3.56 -5.26 19.89
N ASP A 218 -3.34 -6.34 19.13
CA ASP A 218 -3.37 -7.71 19.62
C ASP A 218 -2.24 -8.56 18.99
N PRO A 219 -0.97 -8.32 19.38
CA PRO A 219 0.20 -9.01 18.82
C PRO A 219 0.25 -10.50 19.20
N VAL A 220 -0.59 -10.95 20.13
CA VAL A 220 -0.63 -12.36 20.56
C VAL A 220 -1.47 -13.18 19.59
N ASN A 221 -2.57 -12.63 19.09
CA ASN A 221 -3.49 -13.33 18.20
C ASN A 221 -3.34 -12.90 16.73
N SER A 222 -2.66 -11.78 16.46
CA SER A 222 -2.42 -11.27 15.11
C SER A 222 -0.93 -11.31 14.81
N SER A 223 -0.51 -12.28 14.01
CA SER A 223 0.90 -12.47 13.65
C SER A 223 1.34 -11.68 12.42
N SER A 224 0.39 -11.28 11.56
CA SER A 224 0.66 -10.45 10.39
C SER A 224 0.62 -8.97 10.78
N LEU A 225 1.57 -8.20 10.26
CA LEU A 225 1.59 -6.74 10.37
C LEU A 225 1.62 -6.10 8.98
N ILE A 226 1.16 -4.87 8.89
CA ILE A 226 1.35 -4.00 7.72
C ILE A 226 2.75 -3.43 7.82
N ALA A 227 3.68 -3.95 7.01
CA ALA A 227 5.08 -3.55 7.00
C ALA A 227 5.28 -2.13 6.44
N GLY A 228 4.49 -1.77 5.45
CA GLY A 228 4.44 -0.46 4.82
C GLY A 228 3.14 -0.27 4.05
N PHE A 229 2.93 0.93 3.53
CA PHE A 229 1.88 1.16 2.53
C PHE A 229 2.11 2.47 1.75
N VAL A 230 1.66 2.46 0.50
CA VAL A 230 1.36 3.66 -0.31
C VAL A 230 -0.12 3.98 -0.19
N SER A 231 -0.46 5.27 -0.18
CA SER A 231 -1.86 5.71 -0.14
C SER A 231 -2.08 6.93 -1.01
N SER A 232 -3.01 6.80 -1.97
CA SER A 232 -3.50 7.92 -2.78
C SER A 232 -4.07 9.04 -1.91
N THR A 233 -4.60 8.69 -0.73
CA THR A 233 -5.12 9.64 0.25
C THR A 233 -3.99 10.48 0.83
N LEU A 234 -2.86 9.87 1.20
CA LEU A 234 -1.70 10.61 1.66
C LEU A 234 -1.13 11.51 0.54
N ASN A 235 -1.05 10.99 -0.70
CA ASN A 235 -0.64 11.79 -1.86
C ASN A 235 -1.55 13.02 -2.05
N PHE A 236 -2.87 12.88 -1.90
CA PHE A 236 -3.81 14.00 -2.02
C PHE A 236 -3.64 15.05 -0.90
N TYR A 237 -3.51 14.59 0.35
CA TYR A 237 -3.46 15.49 1.50
C TYR A 237 -2.15 16.26 1.59
N MET A 238 -1.03 15.67 1.18
CA MET A 238 0.30 16.27 1.26
C MET A 238 0.84 16.75 -0.08
N ASP A 239 0.30 16.28 -1.21
CA ASP A 239 0.84 16.53 -2.55
C ASP A 239 2.34 16.23 -2.65
N ARG A 240 2.76 15.09 -2.09
CA ARG A 240 4.14 14.61 -2.08
C ARG A 240 4.19 13.17 -2.56
N ASN A 241 5.33 12.75 -3.10
CA ASN A 241 5.63 11.33 -3.31
C ASN A 241 5.88 10.71 -1.94
N ILE A 242 4.90 9.99 -1.38
CA ILE A 242 4.93 9.58 0.03
C ILE A 242 4.50 8.12 0.22
N PHE A 243 5.22 7.42 1.10
CA PHE A 243 4.81 6.12 1.62
C PHE A 243 5.22 5.96 3.08
N THR A 244 4.62 4.98 3.74
CA THR A 244 4.79 4.73 5.17
C THR A 244 5.50 3.40 5.39
N ILE A 245 6.38 3.34 6.39
CA ILE A 245 7.07 2.13 6.84
C ILE A 245 6.84 1.97 8.35
N ASP A 246 6.62 0.75 8.81
CA ASP A 246 6.41 0.49 10.22
C ASP A 246 7.70 0.63 11.05
N SER A 247 7.53 1.06 12.30
CA SER A 247 8.60 1.26 13.28
C SER A 247 9.11 -0.02 13.94
N GLN A 248 8.48 -1.16 13.68
CA GLN A 248 8.69 -2.37 14.45
C GLN A 248 10.10 -2.96 14.28
N ALA A 249 10.73 -3.35 15.39
CA ALA A 249 11.91 -4.19 15.45
C ALA A 249 13.06 -3.80 14.48
N TRP A 250 13.29 -2.50 14.27
CA TRP A 250 14.35 -2.00 13.36
C TRP A 250 15.74 -2.54 13.69
N ASP A 251 16.00 -2.95 14.94
CA ASP A 251 17.25 -3.59 15.34
C ASP A 251 17.42 -5.03 14.84
N ARG A 252 16.32 -5.69 14.47
CA ARG A 252 16.28 -7.08 14.01
C ARG A 252 15.95 -7.20 12.52
N ARG A 253 15.21 -6.24 11.97
CA ARG A 253 14.66 -6.26 10.61
C ARG A 253 15.49 -5.48 9.59
N LEU A 254 16.21 -4.44 10.04
CA LEU A 254 17.05 -3.62 9.17
C LEU A 254 18.44 -4.25 9.01
N GLY A 255 18.89 -4.40 7.77
CA GLY A 255 20.25 -4.88 7.47
C GLY A 255 20.40 -6.40 7.57
N PRO A 256 21.64 -6.89 7.37
CA PRO A 256 21.92 -8.32 7.42
C PRO A 256 21.60 -8.95 8.78
N PRO A 257 21.13 -10.21 8.79
CA PRO A 257 20.95 -11.08 7.63
C PRO A 257 19.55 -10.99 6.98
N ASN A 258 18.63 -10.21 7.55
CA ASN A 258 17.21 -10.30 7.24
C ASN A 258 16.79 -9.39 6.08
N TYR A 259 17.26 -8.13 6.09
CA TYR A 259 16.92 -7.12 5.07
C TYR A 259 15.41 -6.85 4.88
N ASP A 260 14.57 -7.18 5.88
CA ASP A 260 13.12 -7.04 5.79
C ASP A 260 12.70 -5.60 5.42
N TRP A 261 13.35 -4.60 6.05
CA TRP A 261 12.99 -3.21 5.82
C TRP A 261 13.47 -2.70 4.46
N GLU A 262 14.61 -3.18 3.98
CA GLU A 262 15.10 -2.87 2.64
C GLU A 262 14.26 -3.54 1.53
N GLY A 263 13.73 -4.75 1.78
CA GLY A 263 12.71 -5.36 0.95
C GLY A 263 11.45 -4.51 0.92
N THR A 264 10.88 -4.21 2.10
CA THR A 264 9.69 -3.35 2.22
C THR A 264 9.90 -1.98 1.56
N LEU A 265 11.12 -1.41 1.63
CA LEU A 265 11.46 -0.15 0.97
C LEU A 265 11.28 -0.22 -0.54
N ALA A 266 11.73 -1.32 -1.16
CA ALA A 266 11.58 -1.57 -2.58
C ALA A 266 10.12 -1.86 -2.94
N HIS A 267 9.45 -2.68 -2.13
CA HIS A 267 8.04 -3.00 -2.28
C HIS A 267 7.16 -1.73 -2.35
N GLU A 268 7.25 -0.86 -1.34
CA GLU A 268 6.45 0.36 -1.28
C GLU A 268 6.84 1.40 -2.33
N PHE A 269 8.12 1.46 -2.71
CA PHE A 269 8.54 2.37 -3.76
C PHE A 269 8.03 1.91 -5.13
N GLN A 270 7.97 0.60 -5.39
CA GLN A 270 7.36 0.06 -6.59
C GLN A 270 5.87 0.41 -6.64
N HIS A 271 5.14 0.25 -5.54
CA HIS A 271 3.74 0.69 -5.44
C HIS A 271 3.59 2.18 -5.76
N LEU A 272 4.49 3.03 -5.26
CA LEU A 272 4.47 4.48 -5.53
C LEU A 272 4.61 4.76 -7.04
N ILE A 273 5.55 4.09 -7.72
CA ILE A 273 5.68 4.21 -9.19
C ILE A 273 4.42 3.69 -9.88
N ALA A 274 3.86 2.58 -9.40
CA ALA A 274 2.65 1.97 -9.96
C ALA A 274 1.43 2.89 -9.88
N THR A 275 1.31 3.73 -8.86
CA THR A 275 0.21 4.72 -8.77
C THR A 275 0.17 5.71 -9.93
N ASP A 276 1.31 5.91 -10.61
CA ASP A 276 1.46 6.79 -11.77
C ASP A 276 1.48 6.03 -13.10
N SER A 277 1.23 4.71 -13.07
CA SER A 277 1.23 3.89 -14.27
C SER A 277 0.11 4.31 -15.24
N PRO A 278 0.39 4.46 -16.55
CA PRO A 278 -0.62 4.87 -17.53
C PRO A 278 -1.74 3.83 -17.71
N GLY A 279 -1.46 2.56 -17.42
CA GLY A 279 -2.44 1.47 -17.47
C GLY A 279 -3.43 1.44 -16.29
N GLY A 280 -3.20 2.30 -15.28
CA GLY A 280 -3.94 2.25 -14.02
C GLY A 280 -3.52 1.08 -13.12
N THR A 281 -4.29 0.90 -12.06
CA THR A 281 -4.10 -0.10 -10.99
C THR A 281 -4.32 -1.51 -11.53
N GLN A 282 -3.32 -2.39 -11.42
CA GLN A 282 -3.39 -3.78 -11.86
C GLN A 282 -4.32 -4.62 -10.96
N ASP A 283 -4.56 -5.89 -11.32
CA ASP A 283 -5.21 -6.82 -10.38
C ASP A 283 -4.32 -6.99 -9.13
N THR A 284 -4.91 -7.11 -7.94
CA THR A 284 -4.15 -7.14 -6.66
C THR A 284 -3.00 -8.14 -6.66
N TRP A 285 -3.19 -9.37 -7.17
CA TRP A 285 -2.13 -10.37 -7.23
C TRP A 285 -0.93 -9.93 -8.11
N MET A 286 -1.21 -9.17 -9.16
CA MET A 286 -0.20 -8.63 -10.06
C MET A 286 0.49 -7.43 -9.42
N GLU A 287 -0.25 -6.55 -8.74
CA GLU A 287 0.33 -5.40 -8.02
C GLU A 287 1.30 -5.86 -6.93
N GLU A 288 0.81 -6.66 -6.00
CA GLU A 288 1.61 -7.18 -4.88
C GLU A 288 2.72 -8.10 -5.38
N GLY A 289 2.46 -8.90 -6.42
CA GLY A 289 3.49 -9.72 -7.05
C GLY A 289 4.62 -8.88 -7.67
N LEU A 290 4.30 -7.77 -8.34
CA LEU A 290 5.31 -6.88 -8.94
C LEU A 290 6.10 -6.10 -7.88
N ALA A 291 5.47 -5.79 -6.75
CA ALA A 291 6.12 -5.19 -5.58
C ALA A 291 7.10 -6.18 -4.92
N GLU A 292 6.67 -7.43 -4.70
CA GLU A 292 7.56 -8.51 -4.23
C GLU A 292 8.70 -8.80 -5.22
N PHE A 293 8.40 -8.75 -6.52
CA PHE A 293 9.41 -8.88 -7.57
C PHE A 293 10.43 -7.74 -7.53
N ALA A 294 10.03 -6.53 -7.11
CA ALA A 294 10.96 -5.42 -6.91
C ALA A 294 11.99 -5.73 -5.82
N GLU A 295 11.57 -6.34 -4.71
CA GLU A 295 12.48 -6.81 -3.64
C GLU A 295 13.53 -7.80 -4.17
N PHE A 296 13.12 -8.70 -5.07
CA PHE A 296 14.01 -9.63 -5.76
C PHE A 296 15.01 -8.89 -6.67
N LEU A 297 14.53 -7.91 -7.45
CA LEU A 297 15.36 -7.16 -8.38
C LEU A 297 16.47 -6.38 -7.66
N VAL A 298 16.15 -5.74 -6.53
CA VAL A 298 17.14 -4.98 -5.72
C VAL A 298 18.04 -5.89 -4.88
N GLY A 299 17.74 -7.19 -4.81
CA GLY A 299 18.54 -8.19 -4.11
C GLY A 299 18.29 -8.27 -2.61
N TYR A 300 17.21 -7.65 -2.11
CA TYR A 300 16.83 -7.72 -0.69
C TYR A 300 15.88 -8.88 -0.38
N ARG A 301 15.45 -9.62 -1.40
CA ARG A 301 14.77 -10.91 -1.24
C ARG A 301 15.75 -12.09 -1.38
N PRO A 302 16.15 -12.75 -0.27
CA PRO A 302 17.10 -13.85 -0.35
C PRO A 302 16.49 -15.10 -0.98
N LEU A 303 16.93 -15.45 -2.19
CA LEU A 303 16.83 -16.83 -2.71
C LEU A 303 18.07 -17.62 -2.24
N PRO A 304 17.97 -18.80 -1.60
CA PRO A 304 16.79 -19.58 -1.25
C PRO A 304 16.34 -19.33 0.20
N TRP A 305 15.04 -19.18 0.43
CA TRP A 305 14.42 -19.31 1.74
C TRP A 305 15.00 -20.54 2.45
N SER A 306 15.78 -20.36 3.52
CA SER A 306 16.28 -21.47 4.31
C SER A 306 15.18 -22.11 5.18
N TRP A 307 13.93 -21.66 5.03
CA TRP A 307 12.75 -22.03 5.77
C TRP A 307 11.53 -22.16 4.84
N ARG A 308 10.47 -22.80 5.35
CA ARG A 308 9.24 -23.13 4.63
C ARG A 308 8.38 -21.88 4.41
N THR A 309 8.12 -21.49 3.17
CA THR A 309 7.29 -20.30 2.85
C THR A 309 5.81 -20.55 3.20
N GLN A 310 5.03 -19.51 3.48
CA GLN A 310 3.59 -19.60 3.74
C GLN A 310 2.84 -20.29 2.59
N PHE A 311 3.23 -20.04 1.33
CA PHE A 311 2.73 -20.80 0.17
C PHE A 311 2.94 -22.33 0.25
N GLN A 312 3.98 -22.82 0.94
CA GLN A 312 4.18 -24.27 1.13
C GLN A 312 3.28 -24.85 2.24
N ASP A 313 2.75 -23.99 3.10
CA ASP A 313 1.72 -24.33 4.09
C ASP A 313 0.32 -24.23 3.50
N HIS A 314 0.10 -23.29 2.57
CA HIS A 314 -1.18 -22.99 1.94
C HIS A 314 -1.10 -23.07 0.38
N PRO A 315 -0.75 -24.23 -0.21
CA PRO A 315 -0.60 -24.37 -1.67
C PRO A 315 -1.93 -24.34 -2.44
N GLU A 316 -3.06 -24.38 -1.74
CA GLU A 316 -4.41 -24.32 -2.30
C GLU A 316 -4.82 -22.92 -2.76
N ASN A 317 -4.09 -21.87 -2.36
CA ASN A 317 -4.46 -20.50 -2.67
C ASN A 317 -4.47 -20.24 -4.17
N SER A 318 -5.44 -19.44 -4.58
CA SER A 318 -5.56 -19.03 -5.96
C SER A 318 -4.49 -17.99 -6.29
N LEU A 319 -3.72 -18.21 -7.36
CA LEU A 319 -2.78 -17.22 -7.86
C LEU A 319 -3.47 -15.90 -8.26
N ILE A 320 -4.70 -15.97 -8.78
CA ILE A 320 -5.37 -14.82 -9.42
C ILE A 320 -6.60 -14.33 -8.67
N VAL A 321 -7.01 -15.01 -7.60
CA VAL A 321 -8.15 -14.61 -6.76
C VAL A 321 -7.61 -14.36 -5.37
N TRP A 322 -7.29 -13.09 -5.09
CA TRP A 322 -6.69 -12.66 -3.83
C TRP A 322 -7.66 -12.86 -2.65
N GLY A 323 -7.16 -13.38 -1.53
CA GLY A 323 -7.95 -13.57 -0.31
C GLY A 323 -9.17 -14.49 -0.49
N ASP A 324 -9.08 -15.51 -1.34
CA ASP A 324 -10.20 -16.41 -1.65
C ASP A 324 -10.58 -17.37 -0.51
N GLN A 325 -9.89 -17.27 0.62
CA GLN A 325 -9.96 -18.19 1.75
C GLN A 325 -10.92 -17.71 2.86
N ASN A 326 -11.96 -16.94 2.52
CA ASN A 326 -12.91 -16.24 3.42
C ASN A 326 -13.63 -17.07 4.51
N ALA A 327 -13.35 -18.37 4.64
CA ALA A 327 -13.86 -19.26 5.68
C ALA A 327 -12.75 -19.88 6.56
N ASP A 328 -11.48 -19.55 6.33
CA ASP A 328 -10.35 -20.17 7.02
C ASP A 328 -9.99 -19.44 8.32
N PRO A 329 -9.91 -20.14 9.47
CA PRO A 329 -9.42 -19.54 10.71
C PRO A 329 -7.99 -18.98 10.63
N ASP A 330 -7.12 -19.50 9.75
CA ASP A 330 -5.76 -19.00 9.55
C ASP A 330 -5.73 -17.70 8.73
N GLN A 331 -6.80 -17.40 7.97
CA GLN A 331 -7.00 -16.09 7.34
C GLN A 331 -7.05 -14.97 8.40
N SER A 332 -7.69 -15.22 9.55
CA SER A 332 -7.74 -14.26 10.67
C SER A 332 -6.38 -13.94 11.28
N ARG A 333 -5.35 -14.76 10.99
CA ARG A 333 -3.97 -14.58 11.44
C ARG A 333 -3.06 -13.99 10.35
N GLY A 334 -3.60 -13.81 9.14
CA GLY A 334 -2.92 -13.27 7.96
C GLY A 334 -2.01 -14.24 7.22
N TYR A 335 -1.92 -15.52 7.61
CA TYR A 335 -1.01 -16.47 6.96
C TYR A 335 -1.40 -16.78 5.51
N GLU A 336 -2.70 -16.87 5.23
CA GLU A 336 -3.23 -17.10 3.88
C GLU A 336 -2.92 -15.94 2.93
N ILE A 337 -3.07 -14.71 3.40
CA ILE A 337 -2.71 -13.52 2.62
C ILE A 337 -1.21 -13.52 2.30
N LEU A 338 -0.35 -13.84 3.28
CA LEU A 338 1.10 -13.98 3.03
C LEU A 338 1.43 -15.09 2.01
N ALA A 339 0.61 -16.14 1.92
CA ALA A 339 0.76 -17.15 0.89
C ALA A 339 0.42 -16.60 -0.51
N ASP A 340 -0.58 -15.73 -0.63
CA ASP A 340 -0.94 -15.06 -1.89
C ASP A 340 0.22 -14.18 -2.42
N TYR A 341 0.86 -13.39 -1.54
CA TYR A 341 2.07 -12.62 -1.86
C TYR A 341 3.19 -13.51 -2.41
N HIS A 342 3.55 -14.55 -1.64
CA HIS A 342 4.63 -15.48 -2.00
C HIS A 342 4.35 -16.23 -3.30
N GLN A 343 3.11 -16.64 -3.55
CA GLN A 343 2.74 -17.34 -4.77
C GLN A 343 2.83 -16.43 -6.00
N SER A 344 2.40 -15.17 -5.86
CA SER A 344 2.44 -14.16 -6.92
C SER A 344 3.88 -13.82 -7.32
N ASP A 345 4.76 -13.57 -6.35
CA ASP A 345 6.19 -13.38 -6.56
C ASP A 345 6.85 -14.58 -7.25
N LEU A 346 6.65 -15.78 -6.70
CA LEU A 346 7.24 -17.01 -7.25
C LEU A 346 6.80 -17.22 -8.71
N PHE A 347 5.57 -16.91 -9.04
CA PHE A 347 5.07 -16.97 -10.41
C PHE A 347 5.77 -15.95 -11.33
N LEU A 348 5.89 -14.68 -10.92
CA LEU A 348 6.53 -13.65 -11.75
C LEU A 348 8.04 -13.90 -11.93
N THR A 349 8.71 -14.34 -10.87
CA THR A 349 10.10 -14.79 -10.91
C THR A 349 10.27 -16.01 -11.82
N TYR A 350 9.35 -16.98 -11.75
CA TYR A 350 9.32 -18.12 -12.68
C TYR A 350 9.11 -17.68 -14.12
N LEU A 351 8.17 -16.78 -14.39
CA LEU A 351 7.88 -16.23 -15.71
C LEU A 351 9.13 -15.56 -16.31
N ALA A 352 9.83 -14.74 -15.52
CA ALA A 352 11.10 -14.14 -15.93
C ALA A 352 12.15 -15.22 -16.28
N GLY A 353 12.25 -16.28 -15.48
CA GLY A 353 13.11 -17.43 -15.77
C GLY A 353 12.77 -18.13 -17.08
N ARG A 354 11.48 -18.35 -17.36
CA ARG A 354 11.00 -18.97 -18.60
C ARG A 354 11.27 -18.12 -19.84
N LEU A 355 11.10 -16.81 -19.73
CA LEU A 355 11.46 -15.85 -20.78
C LEU A 355 12.97 -15.92 -21.08
N LYS A 356 13.81 -15.94 -20.02
CA LYS A 356 15.27 -16.08 -20.16
C LYS A 356 15.66 -17.38 -20.85
N GLU A 357 15.09 -18.52 -20.43
CA GLU A 357 15.34 -19.83 -21.04
C GLU A 357 14.96 -19.87 -22.52
N ALA A 358 13.88 -19.18 -22.89
CA ALA A 358 13.46 -19.04 -24.28
C ALA A 358 14.30 -18.03 -25.09
N GLY A 359 15.25 -17.32 -24.45
CA GLY A 359 16.07 -16.30 -25.10
C GLY A 359 15.30 -15.02 -25.42
N LEU A 360 14.27 -14.69 -24.63
CA LEU A 360 13.39 -13.55 -24.83
C LEU A 360 13.77 -12.38 -23.90
N GLY A 361 13.66 -11.17 -24.44
CA GLY A 361 14.09 -9.93 -23.79
C GLY A 361 15.46 -9.45 -24.28
N GLU A 362 15.61 -8.14 -24.46
CA GLU A 362 16.85 -7.54 -24.94
C GLU A 362 17.89 -7.36 -23.84
N GLY A 363 19.14 -7.76 -24.10
CA GLY A 363 20.25 -7.60 -23.15
C GLY A 363 20.23 -8.60 -21.99
N ALA A 364 21.06 -8.36 -20.97
CA ALA A 364 21.22 -9.28 -19.84
C ALA A 364 19.93 -9.39 -19.00
N ASP A 365 19.23 -8.27 -18.83
CA ASP A 365 18.09 -8.15 -17.92
C ASP A 365 16.75 -7.98 -18.66
N GLY A 366 16.73 -8.16 -19.98
CA GLY A 366 15.53 -7.95 -20.80
C GLY A 366 14.34 -8.79 -20.36
N HIS A 367 14.57 -10.04 -19.94
CA HIS A 367 13.54 -10.92 -19.39
C HIS A 367 12.90 -10.39 -18.10
N LEU A 368 13.70 -9.74 -17.23
CA LEU A 368 13.20 -9.09 -16.01
C LEU A 368 12.36 -7.85 -16.36
N ARG A 369 12.85 -7.04 -17.31
CA ARG A 369 12.16 -5.84 -17.78
C ARG A 369 10.83 -6.14 -18.49
N LEU A 370 10.70 -7.29 -19.13
CA LEU A 370 9.44 -7.75 -19.71
C LEU A 370 8.40 -8.00 -18.61
N VAL A 371 8.78 -8.67 -17.53
CA VAL A 371 7.87 -8.93 -16.39
C VAL A 371 7.54 -7.64 -15.65
N ALA A 372 8.55 -6.85 -15.27
CA ALA A 372 8.32 -5.55 -14.62
C ALA A 372 7.47 -4.60 -15.48
N GLY A 373 7.59 -4.72 -16.81
CA GLY A 373 6.81 -3.95 -17.76
C GLY A 373 5.29 -4.23 -17.73
N LEU A 374 4.85 -5.33 -17.11
CA LEU A 374 3.42 -5.64 -16.94
C LEU A 374 2.69 -4.54 -16.15
N GLN A 375 3.38 -3.84 -15.24
CA GLN A 375 2.83 -2.68 -14.53
C GLN A 375 2.23 -1.63 -15.48
N ARG A 376 2.86 -1.43 -16.64
CA ARG A 376 2.50 -0.39 -17.61
C ARG A 376 1.47 -0.86 -18.64
N SER A 377 0.99 -2.10 -18.52
CA SER A 377 -0.02 -2.65 -19.41
C SER A 377 -1.36 -1.94 -19.21
N GLU A 378 -2.06 -1.64 -20.31
CA GLU A 378 -3.47 -1.20 -20.27
C GLU A 378 -4.44 -2.38 -20.07
N LEU A 379 -3.92 -3.61 -20.11
CA LEU A 379 -4.63 -4.84 -19.77
C LEU A 379 -4.30 -5.26 -18.34
N TYR A 380 -5.15 -6.13 -17.77
CA TYR A 380 -5.06 -6.56 -16.38
C TYR A 380 -4.73 -8.04 -16.24
N GLY A 381 -3.86 -8.35 -15.28
CA GLY A 381 -3.57 -9.71 -14.82
C GLY A 381 -3.23 -10.68 -15.97
N PRO A 382 -3.98 -11.79 -16.14
CA PRO A 382 -3.74 -12.77 -17.21
C PRO A 382 -3.67 -12.17 -18.62
N ALA A 383 -4.51 -11.17 -18.93
CA ALA A 383 -4.57 -10.58 -20.26
C ALA A 383 -3.30 -9.78 -20.59
N ALA A 384 -2.72 -9.10 -19.60
CA ALA A 384 -1.45 -8.39 -19.76
C ALA A 384 -0.29 -9.36 -20.04
N ILE A 385 -0.28 -10.51 -19.35
CA ILE A 385 0.75 -11.55 -19.57
C ILE A 385 0.63 -12.12 -20.99
N ASP A 386 -0.56 -12.53 -21.41
CA ASP A 386 -0.76 -13.11 -22.74
C ASP A 386 -0.42 -12.12 -23.86
N GLU A 387 -0.71 -10.83 -23.67
CA GLU A 387 -0.29 -9.77 -24.60
C GLU A 387 1.24 -9.67 -24.68
N MET A 388 1.92 -9.57 -23.54
CA MET A 388 3.38 -9.52 -23.48
C MET A 388 4.01 -10.75 -24.13
N LEU A 389 3.53 -11.95 -23.79
CA LEU A 389 4.01 -13.22 -24.35
C LEU A 389 3.82 -13.28 -25.87
N THR A 390 2.65 -12.84 -26.36
CA THR A 390 2.38 -12.77 -27.80
C THR A 390 3.32 -11.78 -28.49
N ALA A 391 3.53 -10.60 -27.90
CA ALA A 391 4.37 -9.55 -28.47
C ALA A 391 5.84 -9.98 -28.62
N VAL A 392 6.35 -10.77 -27.68
CA VAL A 392 7.72 -11.30 -27.74
C VAL A 392 7.83 -12.64 -28.48
N GLY A 393 6.72 -13.20 -28.97
CA GLY A 393 6.70 -14.48 -29.68
C GLY A 393 7.06 -15.67 -28.78
N ALA A 394 6.61 -15.64 -27.52
CA ALA A 394 6.87 -16.71 -26.57
C ALA A 394 6.24 -18.06 -27.02
N PRO A 395 6.92 -19.19 -26.79
CA PRO A 395 6.42 -20.51 -27.16
C PRO A 395 5.42 -21.10 -26.14
N PHE A 396 4.88 -20.26 -25.26
CA PHE A 396 3.96 -20.61 -24.18
C PHE A 396 3.00 -19.44 -23.91
N THR A 397 1.83 -19.74 -23.36
CA THR A 397 0.79 -18.79 -22.94
C THR A 397 0.54 -18.92 -21.43
N PHE A 398 -0.19 -17.97 -20.84
CA PHE A 398 -0.58 -18.06 -19.43
C PHE A 398 -1.73 -19.06 -19.23
N ILE A 399 -2.72 -19.04 -20.13
CA ILE A 399 -3.86 -19.98 -20.14
C ILE A 399 -3.65 -20.99 -21.28
N ASP A 400 -3.70 -22.29 -20.96
CA ASP A 400 -3.90 -23.38 -21.92
C ASP A 400 -5.37 -23.84 -21.89
#